data_AF-A0A950G6N9-F1
#
_entry.id   AF-A0A950G6N9-F1
#
_cell.length_a   1.000
_cell.length_b   1.000
_cell.length_c   1.000
_cell.angle_alpha   90.00
_cell.angle_beta   90.00
_cell.angle_gamma   90.00
#
_symmetry.space_group_name_H-M   'P 1'
#
loop_
_entity.id
_entity.type
_entity.pdbx_description
1 polymer ?
#
loop_
_entity_poly.entity_id
_entity_poly.type
_entity_poly.pdbx_seq_one_letter_code
_entity_poly.pdbx_strand_id
1 'polypeptide(L)'
;ARRAFWRRITALAEQGVTIIVTTHFMQEAEYCDRIAIMDAGRVLAQGQPGEIRRLADVRDGREPSMEDAFIAVVERARRNSTSHEAAA
;
A
#
# COMPACT_ATOMS: atom_id res chain seq x y z
N ALA A 1 11.33 17.54 11.35
CA ALA A 1 10.11 18.07 10.71
C ALA A 1 9.00 17.02 10.55
N ARG A 2 9.23 15.88 9.88
CA ARG A 2 8.18 14.91 9.49
C ARG A 2 7.45 14.21 10.66
N ARG A 3 8.14 13.93 11.77
CA ARG A 3 7.50 13.38 12.98
C ARG A 3 6.44 14.31 13.58
N ALA A 4 6.67 15.63 13.54
CA ALA A 4 5.70 16.59 14.08
C ALA A 4 4.43 16.66 13.22
N PHE A 5 4.57 16.46 11.90
CA PHE A 5 3.44 16.33 10.98
C PHE A 5 2.61 15.09 11.31
N TRP A 6 3.23 13.91 11.36
CA TRP A 6 2.55 12.64 11.69
C TRP A 6 1.82 12.71 13.03
N ARG A 7 2.46 13.21 14.09
CA ARG A 7 1.79 13.39 15.39
C ARG A 7 0.52 14.22 15.33
N ARG A 8 0.49 15.29 14.51
CA ARG A 8 -0.71 16.14 14.38
C ARG A 8 -1.83 15.44 13.64
N ILE A 9 -1.53 14.79 12.53
CA ILE A 9 -2.56 14.09 11.75
C ILE A 9 -3.09 12.88 12.53
N THR A 10 -2.24 12.12 13.22
CA THR A 10 -2.71 11.02 14.09
C THR A 10 -3.62 11.55 15.21
N ALA A 11 -3.27 12.65 15.87
CA ALA A 11 -4.12 13.25 16.90
C ALA A 11 -5.49 13.71 16.37
N LEU A 12 -5.55 14.20 15.12
CA LEU A 12 -6.82 14.54 14.47
C LEU A 12 -7.63 13.28 14.13
N ALA A 13 -6.97 12.22 13.66
CA ALA A 13 -7.62 10.94 13.38
C ALA A 13 -8.24 10.32 14.65
N GLU A 14 -7.53 10.39 15.77
CA GLU A 14 -8.03 9.97 17.10
C GLU A 14 -9.26 10.77 17.57
N GLN A 15 -9.45 11.98 17.06
CA GLN A 15 -10.65 12.82 17.31
C GLN A 15 -11.80 12.53 16.34
N GLY A 16 -11.68 11.52 15.48
CA GLY A 16 -12.70 11.11 14.51
C GLY A 16 -12.61 11.81 13.15
N VAL A 17 -11.54 12.58 12.89
CA VAL A 17 -11.33 13.19 11.57
C VAL A 17 -10.79 12.14 10.59
N THR A 18 -11.43 11.97 9.43
CA THR A 18 -10.91 11.09 8.37
C THR A 18 -9.76 11.78 7.64
N ILE A 19 -8.63 11.09 7.51
CA ILE A 19 -7.42 11.61 6.85
C ILE A 19 -7.00 10.68 5.73
N ILE A 20 -6.76 11.26 4.55
CA ILE A 20 -6.21 10.53 3.39
C ILE A 20 -4.77 11.01 3.19
N VAL A 21 -3.84 10.05 3.18
CA VAL A 21 -2.42 10.31 2.92
C VAL A 21 -2.03 9.65 1.61
N THR A 22 -1.46 10.43 0.70
CA THR A 22 -0.80 9.92 -0.51
C THR A 22 0.72 10.01 -0.31
N THR A 23 1.41 8.88 -0.38
CA THR A 23 2.87 8.82 -0.22
C THR A 23 3.47 7.78 -1.13
N HIS A 24 4.71 8.02 -1.56
CA HIS A 24 5.53 7.01 -2.23
C HIS A 24 6.53 6.35 -1.27
N PHE A 25 6.53 6.74 0.01
CA PHE A 25 7.37 6.13 1.04
C PHE A 25 6.58 5.02 1.74
N MET A 26 6.95 3.77 1.50
CA MET A 26 6.19 2.63 2.01
C MET A 26 6.15 2.56 3.54
N GLN A 27 7.19 3.03 4.23
CA GLN A 27 7.23 3.11 5.70
C GLN A 27 6.18 4.06 6.27
N GLU A 28 5.74 5.05 5.50
CA GLU A 28 4.70 5.98 5.93
C GLU A 28 3.31 5.40 5.78
N ALA A 29 3.10 4.60 4.73
CA ALA A 29 1.85 3.89 4.54
C ALA A 29 1.59 2.92 5.72
N GLU A 30 2.65 2.38 6.34
CA GLU A 30 2.52 1.52 7.51
C GLU A 30 1.93 2.21 8.76
N TYR A 31 1.95 3.54 8.82
CA TYR A 31 1.31 4.28 9.93
C TYR A 31 -0.20 4.46 9.76
N CYS A 32 -0.75 4.09 8.59
CA CYS A 32 -2.17 4.22 8.31
C CYS A 32 -2.95 2.98 8.80
N ASP A 33 -4.19 3.20 9.23
CA ASP A 33 -5.11 2.10 9.61
C ASP A 33 -5.42 1.18 8.42
N ARG A 34 -5.48 1.79 7.23
CA ARG A 34 -5.74 1.13 5.95
C ARG A 34 -4.88 1.75 4.85
N ILE A 35 -4.48 0.93 3.89
CA ILE A 35 -3.68 1.32 2.73
C ILE A 35 -4.43 0.87 1.48
N ALA A 36 -4.33 1.66 0.40
CA ALA A 36 -4.71 1.26 -0.94
C ALA A 36 -3.50 1.38 -1.88
N ILE A 37 -3.20 0.31 -2.62
CA ILE A 37 -2.22 0.33 -3.70
C ILE A 37 -2.97 0.64 -4.99
N MET A 38 -2.50 1.64 -5.75
CA MET A 38 -3.11 2.09 -6.99
C MET A 38 -2.10 2.11 -8.13
N ASP A 39 -2.54 1.71 -9.33
CA ASP A 39 -1.80 1.87 -10.60
C ASP A 39 -2.80 2.26 -11.69
N ALA A 40 -2.42 3.18 -12.58
CA ALA A 40 -3.25 3.66 -13.69
C ALA A 40 -4.71 4.03 -13.30
N GLY A 41 -4.90 4.67 -12.15
CA GLY A 41 -6.22 5.10 -11.66
C GLY A 41 -7.11 3.97 -11.11
N ARG A 42 -6.58 2.75 -10.97
CA ARG A 42 -7.30 1.59 -10.41
C ARG A 42 -6.72 1.20 -9.06
N VAL A 43 -7.59 0.88 -8.11
CA VAL A 43 -7.19 0.26 -6.84
C VAL A 43 -6.90 -1.21 -7.09
N LEU A 44 -5.66 -1.63 -6.84
CA LEU A 44 -5.19 -2.99 -7.04
C LEU A 44 -5.34 -3.84 -5.77
N ALA A 45 -5.15 -3.23 -4.61
CA ALA A 45 -5.31 -3.86 -3.30
C ALA A 45 -5.68 -2.82 -2.26
N GLN A 46 -6.45 -3.22 -1.24
CA GLN A 46 -6.80 -2.35 -0.12
C GLN A 46 -7.02 -3.17 1.16
N GLY A 47 -6.47 -2.72 2.29
CA GLY A 47 -6.54 -3.46 3.55
C GLY A 47 -5.69 -2.82 4.64
N GLN A 48 -5.64 -3.44 5.82
CA GLN A 48 -4.70 -3.07 6.87
C GLN A 48 -3.25 -3.32 6.40
N PRO A 49 -2.24 -2.61 6.93
CA PRO A 49 -0.85 -2.79 6.51
C PRO A 49 -0.37 -4.26 6.56
N GLY A 50 -0.75 -4.99 7.61
CA GLY A 50 -0.42 -6.42 7.74
C GLY A 50 -1.09 -7.32 6.70
N GLU A 51 -2.30 -6.97 6.24
CA GLU A 51 -2.98 -7.69 5.17
C GLU A 51 -2.31 -7.43 3.82
N ILE A 52 -1.92 -6.17 3.56
CA ILE A 52 -1.21 -5.79 2.34
C ILE A 52 0.15 -6.48 2.26
N ARG A 53 0.94 -6.51 3.35
CA ARG A 53 2.26 -7.19 3.36
C ARG A 53 2.17 -8.67 2.97
N ARG A 54 1.10 -9.36 3.38
CA ARG A 54 0.87 -10.77 3.06
C ARG A 54 0.55 -11.04 1.59
N LEU A 55 0.37 -10.00 0.76
CA LEU A 55 0.20 -10.15 -0.69
C LEU A 55 1.52 -10.45 -1.43
N ALA A 56 2.66 -10.27 -0.76
CA ALA A 56 3.96 -10.69 -1.26
C ALA A 56 4.42 -12.02 -0.66
N ASP A 57 5.19 -12.77 -1.44
CA ASP A 57 5.79 -14.03 -1.01
C ASP A 57 6.98 -13.78 -0.06
N VAL A 58 7.17 -14.69 0.89
CA VAL A 58 8.38 -14.75 1.72
C VAL A 58 9.58 -15.04 0.84
N ARG A 59 10.61 -14.20 0.93
CA ARG A 59 11.89 -14.37 0.23
C ARG A 59 12.99 -14.48 1.28
N ASP A 60 13.95 -15.39 1.08
CA ASP A 60 15.14 -15.52 1.93
C ASP A 60 14.86 -15.64 3.44
N GLY A 61 13.72 -16.23 3.81
CA GLY A 61 13.31 -16.42 5.21
C GLY A 61 12.91 -15.15 5.97
N ARG A 62 12.79 -13.99 5.29
CA ARG A 62 12.29 -12.74 5.91
C ARG A 62 10.81 -12.51 5.62
N GLU A 63 10.10 -11.92 6.57
CA GLU A 63 8.74 -11.45 6.33
C GLU A 63 8.73 -10.38 5.21
N PRO A 64 7.71 -10.37 4.34
CA PRO A 64 7.62 -9.39 3.27
C PRO A 64 7.43 -7.97 3.84
N SER A 65 8.16 -7.02 3.28
CA SER A 65 7.99 -5.60 3.57
C SER A 65 6.81 -5.03 2.78
N MET A 66 6.39 -3.81 3.13
CA MET A 66 5.40 -3.07 2.34
C MET A 66 5.88 -2.80 0.90
N GLU A 67 7.20 -2.66 0.69
CA GLU A 67 7.79 -2.49 -0.65
C GLU A 67 7.67 -3.77 -1.48
N ASP A 68 7.91 -4.94 -0.88
CA ASP A 68 7.71 -6.22 -1.56
C ASP A 68 6.25 -6.40 -1.98
N ALA A 69 5.31 -6.05 -1.09
CA ALA A 69 3.89 -6.11 -1.38
C ALA A 69 3.49 -5.15 -2.52
N PHE A 70 4.00 -3.92 -2.52
CA PHE A 70 3.77 -2.98 -3.60
C PHE A 70 4.23 -3.54 -4.95
N ILE A 71 5.48 -4.03 -5.02
CA ILE A 71 6.04 -4.63 -6.23
C ILE A 71 5.18 -5.82 -6.70
N ALA A 72 4.89 -6.76 -5.79
CA ALA A 72 4.12 -7.96 -6.12
C ALA A 72 2.73 -7.63 -6.67
N VAL A 73 2.02 -6.68 -6.06
CA VAL A 73 0.68 -6.25 -6.47
C VAL A 73 0.71 -5.57 -7.84
N VAL A 74 1.63 -4.63 -8.06
CA VAL A 74 1.73 -3.89 -9.33
C VAL A 74 2.18 -4.80 -10.47
N GLU A 75 3.19 -5.65 -10.25
CA GLU A 75 3.66 -6.60 -11.27
C GLU A 75 2.59 -7.63 -11.64
N ARG A 76 1.82 -8.13 -10.66
CA ARG A 76 0.69 -9.02 -10.92
C ARG A 76 -0.39 -8.32 -11.75
N ALA A 77 -0.73 -7.08 -11.41
CA ALA A 77 -1.74 -6.32 -12.15
C ALA A 77 -1.31 -6.05 -13.60
N ARG A 78 -0.06 -5.62 -13.81
CA ARG A 78 0.46 -5.32 -15.16
C ARG A 78 0.53 -6.56 -16.04
N ARG A 79 0.95 -7.71 -15.50
CA ARG A 79 0.90 -9.00 -16.22
C ARG A 79 -0.53 -9.37 -16.64
N ASN A 80 -1.50 -9.19 -15.77
CA ASN A 80 -2.90 -9.49 -16.07
C ASN A 80 -3.49 -8.56 -17.15
N SER A 81 -3.10 -7.29 -17.19
CA SER A 81 -3.53 -6.34 -18.23
C SER A 81 -3.00 -6.75 -19.61
N THR A 82 -1.72 -7.14 -19.70
CA THR A 82 -1.13 -7.61 -20.97
C THR A 82 -1.79 -8.89 -21.51
N SER A 83 -2.27 -9.77 -20.63
CA SER A 83 -2.99 -10.99 -21.04
C SER A 83 -4.40 -10.70 -21.56
N HIS A 84 -5.06 -9.63 -21.10
CA HIS A 84 -6.37 -9.22 -21.60
C HIS A 84 -6.28 -8.54 -22.97
N GLU A 85 -5.20 -7.82 -23.25
CA GLU A 85 -4.97 -7.21 -24.57
C GLU A 85 -4.55 -8.22 -25.64
N ALA A 86 -3.80 -9.27 -25.28
CA ALA A 86 -3.38 -10.30 -26.25
C ALA A 86 -4.50 -11.31 -26.63
N ALA A 87 -5.59 -11.34 -25.86
CA ALA A 87 -6.73 -12.23 -26.08
C ALA A 87 -7.94 -11.54 -26.73
N ALA A 88 -7.86 -10.23 -26.99
CA ALA A 88 -8.87 -9.39 -27.64
C ALA A 88 -8.46 -9.04 -29.07
#